data_AF-A0A7T5UKK7-F1
#
_entry.id   AF-A0A7T5UKK7-F1
#
_cell.length_a   1.000
_cell.length_b   1.000
_cell.length_c   1.000
_cell.angle_alpha   90.00
_cell.angle_beta   90.00
_cell.angle_gamma   90.00
#
_symmetry.space_group_name_H-M   'P 1'
#
loop_
_entity.id
_entity.type
_entity.pdbx_description
1 polymer ?
#
loop_
_entity_poly.entity_id
_entity_poly.type
_entity_poly.pdbx_seq_one_letter_code
_entity_poly.pdbx_strand_id
1 'polypeptide(L)' 'MKKRFLADDMLGSLVRWLRMIGYDTVYSKSLDLSDDEIVALAKKEGRTIVTRDRGLSNWEKIMKLLETLR' A
#
# COMPACT_ATOMS: atom_id res chain seq x y z
N MET A 1 14.52 -2.94 -12.55
CA MET A 1 13.78 -1.82 -11.94
C MET A 1 13.68 -2.05 -10.43
N LYS A 2 13.95 -1.02 -9.62
CA LYS A 2 13.85 -1.11 -8.14
C LYS A 2 12.35 -1.16 -7.76
N LYS A 3 11.92 -2.19 -7.03
CA LYS A 3 10.53 -2.31 -6.56
C LYS A 3 10.20 -1.12 -5.65
N ARG A 4 9.04 -0.48 -5.87
CA ARG A 4 8.51 0.60 -5.03
C ARG A 4 7.33 0.06 -4.21
N PHE A 5 7.26 0.46 -2.96
CA PHE A 5 6.26 -0.03 -2.03
C PHE A 5 5.36 1.09 -1.52
N LEU A 6 4.12 0.74 -1.22
CA LEU A 6 3.20 1.51 -0.39
C LEU A 6 2.73 0.57 0.72
N ALA A 7 3.16 0.83 1.96
CA ALA A 7 2.80 0.01 3.10
C ALA A 7 1.63 0.64 3.86
N ASP A 8 0.71 -0.21 4.30
CA ASP A 8 -0.40 0.20 5.15
C ASP A 8 0.03 0.54 6.59
N ASP A 9 -0.92 1.08 7.36
CA ASP A 9 -0.77 1.50 8.75
C ASP A 9 -0.32 0.38 9.70
N MET A 10 -0.56 -0.88 9.33
CA MET A 10 -0.19 -2.03 10.13
C MET A 10 1.30 -2.36 10.04
N LEU A 11 2.04 -1.80 9.09
CA LEU A 11 3.40 -2.23 8.75
C LEU A 11 4.49 -1.22 9.09
N GLY A 12 4.27 -0.33 10.07
CA GLY A 12 5.25 0.71 10.44
C GLY A 12 6.68 0.20 10.75
N SER A 13 6.84 -0.98 11.36
CA SER A 13 8.17 -1.57 11.57
C SER A 13 8.83 -2.04 10.26
N LEU A 14 8.05 -2.61 9.34
CA LEU A 14 8.53 -3.03 8.02
C LEU A 14 8.90 -1.83 7.16
N VAL A 15 8.14 -0.73 7.21
CA VAL A 15 8.46 0.53 6.51
C VAL A 15 9.86 1.01 6.87
N ARG A 16 10.21 0.97 8.16
CA ARG A 16 11.54 1.35 8.63
C ARG A 16 12.62 0.50 7.97
N TRP A 17 12.47 -0.82 7.99
CA TRP A 17 13.44 -1.74 7.37
C TRP A 17 13.55 -1.55 5.86
N LEU A 18 12.42 -1.43 5.15
CA LEU A 18 12.40 -1.20 3.70
C LEU A 18 13.16 0.08 3.32
N ARG A 19 12.95 1.16 4.06
CA ARG A 19 13.68 2.43 3.85
C ARG A 19 15.17 2.28 4.17
N MET A 20 15.52 1.61 5.27
CA MET A 20 16.93 1.38 5.67
C MET A 20 17.73 0.62 4.60
N ILE A 21 17.13 -0.39 3.97
CA ILE A 21 17.77 -1.16 2.90
C ILE A 21 17.62 -0.51 1.51
N GLY A 22 17.06 0.71 1.46
CA GLY A 22 17.05 1.56 0.26
C GLY A 22 15.89 1.35 -0.71
N TYR A 23 14.79 0.72 -0.29
CA TYR A 23 13.57 0.68 -1.10
C TYR A 23 12.75 1.98 -0.95
N ASP A 24 12.29 2.50 -2.08
CA ASP A 24 11.30 3.59 -2.12
C ASP A 24 9.98 3.07 -1.54
N THR A 25 9.63 3.56 -0.35
CA THR A 25 8.50 3.08 0.45
C THR A 25 7.67 4.24 0.99
N VAL A 26 6.45 4.37 0.48
CA VAL A 26 5.41 5.24 1.03
C VAL A 26 4.73 4.51 2.19
N TYR A 27 4.37 5.26 3.22
CA TYR A 27 3.63 4.75 4.37
C TYR A 27 2.30 5.49 4.43
N SER A 28 1.18 4.77 4.27
CA SER A 28 -0.16 5.37 4.22
C SER A 28 -0.43 6.26 5.44
N LYS A 29 -0.06 5.79 6.63
CA LYS A 29 -0.26 6.53 7.88
C LYS A 29 0.46 7.87 7.92
N SER A 30 1.63 7.97 7.29
CA SER A 30 2.36 9.23 7.23
C SER A 30 1.69 10.27 6.35
N LEU A 31 0.80 9.84 5.45
CA LEU A 31 0.08 10.68 4.51
C LEU A 31 -1.42 10.75 4.79
N ASP A 32 -1.89 10.12 5.88
CA ASP A 32 -3.29 10.01 6.28
C ASP A 32 -4.22 9.57 5.14
N LEU A 33 -3.78 8.57 4.37
CA LEU A 33 -4.52 8.08 3.19
C LEU A 33 -5.60 7.08 3.59
N SER A 34 -6.78 7.23 2.99
CA SER A 34 -7.84 6.22 2.97
C SER A 34 -7.49 5.00 2.10
N ASP A 35 -8.24 3.90 2.26
CA ASP A 35 -8.08 2.68 1.45
C ASP A 35 -8.11 2.98 -0.07
N ASP A 36 -9.02 3.86 -0.50
CA ASP A 36 -9.20 4.22 -1.90
C ASP A 36 -8.01 5.03 -2.45
N GLU A 37 -7.50 5.96 -1.64
CA GLU A 37 -6.35 6.79 -1.99
C GLU A 37 -5.05 5.96 -2.03
N ILE A 38 -4.91 4.97 -1.16
CA ILE A 38 -3.80 4.01 -1.17
C ILE A 38 -3.73 3.30 -2.52
N VAL A 39 -4.85 2.76 -3.00
CA VAL A 39 -4.88 2.03 -4.27
C VAL A 39 -4.71 2.98 -5.45
N ALA A 40 -5.35 4.15 -5.42
CA ALA A 40 -5.20 5.16 -6.47
C ALA A 40 -3.73 5.61 -6.61
N LEU A 41 -3.05 5.89 -5.48
CA LEU A 41 -1.64 6.26 -5.45
C LEU A 41 -0.75 5.12 -5.93
N ALA A 42 -1.01 3.88 -5.45
CA ALA A 42 -0.25 2.72 -5.87
C ALA A 42 -0.35 2.47 -7.38
N LYS A 43 -1.55 2.62 -7.97
CA LYS A 43 -1.75 2.50 -9.42
C LYS A 43 -1.05 3.64 -10.18
N LYS A 44 -1.29 4.89 -9.77
CA LYS A 44 -0.70 6.09 -10.39
C LYS A 44 0.82 6.03 -10.41
N GLU A 45 1.42 5.58 -9.31
CA GLU A 45 2.87 5.51 -9.15
C GLU A 45 3.44 4.10 -9.37
N GLY A 46 2.66 3.14 -9.87
CA GLY A 46 3.13 1.75 -10.06
C GLY A 46 3.86 1.16 -8.85
N ARG A 47 3.29 1.31 -7.65
CA ARG A 47 3.80 0.77 -6.39
C ARG A 47 3.10 -0.53 -6.04
N THR A 48 3.81 -1.44 -5.39
CA THR A 48 3.22 -2.62 -4.78
C THR A 48 2.70 -2.28 -3.40
N ILE A 49 1.41 -2.54 -3.16
CA ILE A 49 0.81 -2.41 -1.83
C ILE A 49 1.30 -3.57 -0.96
N VAL A 50 1.75 -3.25 0.25
CA VAL A 50 2.09 -4.22 1.28
C VAL A 50 1.15 -4.00 2.45
N THR A 51 0.39 -5.02 2.79
CA THR A 51 -0.55 -5.01 3.92
C THR A 51 -0.35 -6.28 4.75
N ARG A 52 -0.60 -6.18 6.06
CA ARG A 52 -0.65 -7.35 6.95
C ARG A 52 -2.07 -7.83 7.21
N ASP A 53 -3.07 -7.21 6.56
CA ASP A 53 -4.46 -7.56 6.74
C ASP A 53 -4.69 -9.00 6.27
N ARG A 54 -5.32 -9.78 7.14
CA ARG A 54 -5.78 -11.13 6.83
C ARG A 54 -7.31 -11.20 6.79
N GLY A 55 -7.99 -10.09 7.02
CA GLY A 55 -9.43 -9.98 6.98
C GLY A 55 -9.96 -10.09 5.56
N LEU A 56 -10.95 -10.96 5.37
CA LEU A 56 -11.70 -11.11 4.12
C LEU A 56 -12.33 -9.78 3.66
N SER A 57 -12.78 -8.95 4.61
CA SER A 57 -13.43 -7.66 4.33
C SER A 57 -12.52 -6.65 3.62
N ASN A 58 -11.23 -6.63 3.94
CA ASN A 58 -10.28 -5.73 3.27
C ASN A 58 -9.86 -6.28 1.91
N TRP A 59 -9.79 -7.61 1.74
CA TRP A 59 -9.62 -8.23 0.43
C TRP A 59 -10.79 -7.97 -0.51
N GLU A 60 -12.03 -8.07 -0.02
CA GLU A 60 -13.23 -7.69 -0.78
C GLU A 60 -13.18 -6.23 -1.22
N LYS A 61 -12.80 -5.31 -0.33
CA LYS A 61 -12.61 -3.89 -0.69
C LYS A 61 -11.53 -3.71 -1.76
N ILE A 62 -10.36 -4.32 -1.58
CA ILE A 62 -9.25 -4.24 -2.55
C ILE A 62 -9.72 -4.74 -3.92
N MET A 63 -10.41 -5.89 -3.96
CA MET A 63 -10.92 -6.47 -5.21
C MET A 63 -11.99 -5.59 -5.84
N LYS A 64 -12.94 -5.08 -5.06
CA LYS A 64 -13.99 -4.15 -5.54
C LYS A 64 -13.39 -2.87 -6.09
N LEU A 65 -12.31 -2.37 -5.49
CA LEU A 65 -11.61 -1.19 -6.00
C LEU A 65 -10.88 -1.48 -7.32
N LEU A 66 -10.26 -2.66 -7.43
CA LEU A 66 -9.64 -3.10 -8.68
C LEU A 66 -10.67 -3.25 -9.81
N GLU A 67 -11.89 -3.70 -9.50
CA GLU A 67 -13.01 -3.83 -10.45
C GLU A 67 -13.60 -2.47 -10.86
N THR A 68 -13.72 -1.51 -9.93
CA THR A 68 -14.31 -0.18 -10.19
C THR A 68 -13.37 0.73 -10.99
N LEU A 69 -12.07 0.42 -11.02
CA LEU A 69 -11.04 1.17 -11.74
C LEU A 69 -10.71 0.59 -13.14
N ARG A 70 -11.60 -0.25 -13.68
CA ARG A 70 -11.52 -0.90 -15.00
C ARG A 70 -12.47 -0.25 -15.99
#